data_AF-A0A8E1QWV5-F1
#
_entry.id   AF-A0A8E1QWV5-F1
#
_cell.length_a   1.000
_cell.length_b   1.000
_cell.length_c   1.000
_cell.angle_alpha   90.00
_cell.angle_beta   90.00
_cell.angle_gamma   90.00
#
_symmetry.space_group_name_H-M   'P 1'
#
loop_
_entity.id
_entity.type
_entity.pdbx_description
1 polymer ?
#
loop_
_entity_poly.entity_id
_entity_poly.type
_entity_poly.pdbx_seq_one_letter_code
_entity_poly.pdbx_strand_id
1 'polypeptide(L)'
;MKKCSFTIVAKNYIGLGLILEQSLQKFHKSDIDFYIFVADEIDASQITIPENVISVKKISDYTDAEWTDMTFKYDLTEFCTSIKPFCFQYIFSKGYDSALYFDPDICIFSPITEILEKLETYDVVLTPQVSGIHINYTGEHPEWAMNVNGIFNLGFCGMRKTPISQKILSWWRERLKNECFVDRSVGDFTDQKWMDWLPALLGNEHLYVIKNLGMNMAPWNYFERELFLKDGNIMVRFRTNDNETKEDQLVFLHFAGYDYGKMKQGIISRKRIENLGEYEDLKIATDIYMNLIIKNAEKFDKFLPMKYTYATYDNGDNISSFHRRLYHGLTLSGKNITNPFSSKEGTFYNTIKKYNMINNENIDKLTQRNIDNIGKKRKMIGIMFKCLYRFVGYKRYVLFVKSLYNYCRPELHTFLIDKK
;
A
#
# COMPACT_ATOMS: atom_id res chain seq x y z
N MET A 1 -16.23 3.91 25.40
CA MET A 1 -16.15 3.96 23.93
C MET A 1 -15.85 2.57 23.40
N LYS A 2 -16.65 2.04 22.48
CA LYS A 2 -16.38 0.78 21.78
C LYS A 2 -15.28 1.01 20.74
N LYS A 3 -14.21 0.21 20.81
CA LYS A 3 -13.01 0.35 19.98
C LYS A 3 -12.86 -0.87 19.09
N CYS A 4 -12.44 -0.66 17.85
CA CYS A 4 -12.17 -1.73 16.91
C CYS A 4 -10.89 -1.44 16.14
N SER A 5 -10.03 -2.45 16.02
CA SER A 5 -8.93 -2.46 15.07
C SER A 5 -9.29 -3.32 13.85
N PHE A 6 -8.70 -3.03 12.71
CA PHE A 6 -8.86 -3.87 11.53
C PHE A 6 -7.64 -3.81 10.62
N THR A 7 -7.56 -4.80 9.73
CA THR A 7 -6.62 -4.80 8.61
C THR A 7 -7.33 -5.20 7.32
N ILE A 8 -6.66 -5.00 6.20
CA ILE A 8 -7.16 -5.34 4.86
C ILE A 8 -6.12 -6.22 4.18
N VAL A 9 -6.56 -7.36 3.65
CA VAL A 9 -5.71 -8.38 3.06
C VAL A 9 -6.31 -8.92 1.77
N ALA A 10 -5.47 -9.39 0.87
CA ALA A 10 -5.90 -10.44 -0.06
C ALA A 10 -5.92 -11.79 0.66
N LYS A 11 -6.60 -12.80 0.10
CA LYS A 11 -6.82 -14.07 0.81
C LYS A 11 -5.53 -14.78 1.22
N ASN A 12 -4.44 -14.59 0.46
CA ASN A 12 -3.13 -15.15 0.77
C ASN A 12 -2.41 -14.47 1.95
N TYR A 13 -2.89 -13.32 2.41
CA TYR A 13 -2.34 -12.54 3.53
C TYR A 13 -3.21 -12.64 4.80
N ILE A 14 -4.27 -13.47 4.80
CA ILE A 14 -5.10 -13.70 6.01
C ILE A 14 -4.23 -14.18 7.19
N GLY A 15 -3.23 -15.04 6.95
CA GLY A 15 -2.30 -15.50 7.98
C GLY A 15 -1.54 -14.36 8.67
N LEU A 16 -1.17 -13.31 7.93
CA LEU A 16 -0.52 -12.11 8.48
C LEU A 16 -1.50 -11.30 9.33
N GLY A 17 -2.74 -11.10 8.85
CA GLY A 17 -3.79 -10.44 9.63
C GLY A 17 -4.07 -11.12 10.97
N LEU A 18 -4.05 -12.45 11.01
CA LEU A 18 -4.20 -13.22 12.26
C LEU A 18 -3.01 -13.08 13.21
N ILE A 19 -1.79 -12.89 12.69
CA ILE A 19 -0.60 -12.59 13.51
C ILE A 19 -0.68 -11.18 14.07
N LEU A 20 -1.08 -10.20 13.27
CA LEU A 20 -1.30 -8.83 13.71
C LEU A 20 -2.34 -8.80 14.84
N GLU A 21 -3.49 -9.46 14.64
CA GLU A 21 -4.52 -9.62 15.68
C GLU A 21 -3.93 -10.21 16.97
N GLN A 22 -3.19 -11.33 16.86
CA GLN A 22 -2.56 -11.97 18.01
C GLN A 22 -1.57 -11.04 18.74
N SER A 23 -0.80 -10.24 18.00
CA SER A 23 0.15 -9.29 18.58
C SER A 23 -0.55 -8.14 19.30
N LEU A 24 -1.67 -7.65 18.77
CA LEU A 24 -2.49 -6.62 19.42
C LEU A 24 -3.16 -7.17 20.69
N GLN A 25 -3.80 -8.35 20.58
CA GLN A 25 -4.49 -9.01 21.69
C GLN A 25 -3.54 -9.39 22.83
N LYS A 26 -2.23 -9.49 22.60
CA LYS A 26 -1.25 -9.65 23.69
C LYS A 26 -1.37 -8.53 24.73
N PHE A 27 -1.71 -7.31 24.29
CA PHE A 27 -1.83 -6.12 25.13
C PHE A 27 -3.28 -5.69 25.35
N HIS A 28 -4.17 -6.00 24.40
CA HIS A 28 -5.55 -5.52 24.34
C HIS A 28 -6.57 -6.67 24.15
N LYS A 29 -6.66 -7.61 25.10
CA LYS A 29 -7.45 -8.85 24.95
C LYS A 29 -8.96 -8.66 24.87
N SER A 30 -9.50 -7.67 25.56
CA SER A 30 -10.95 -7.54 25.80
C SER A 30 -11.48 -6.12 25.64
N ASP A 31 -10.63 -5.19 25.25
CA ASP A 31 -10.93 -3.77 25.11
C ASP A 31 -10.98 -3.30 23.64
N ILE A 32 -10.48 -4.12 22.70
CA ILE A 32 -10.48 -3.81 21.27
C ILE A 32 -10.88 -5.05 20.46
N ASP A 33 -11.99 -4.95 19.73
CA ASP A 33 -12.39 -5.97 18.75
C ASP A 33 -11.51 -5.89 17.50
N PHE A 34 -11.33 -7.00 16.78
CA PHE A 34 -10.47 -7.04 15.60
C PHE A 34 -11.18 -7.64 14.39
N TYR A 35 -11.10 -6.99 13.22
CA TYR A 35 -11.61 -7.52 11.94
C TYR A 35 -10.51 -7.64 10.88
N ILE A 36 -10.61 -8.68 10.05
CA ILE A 36 -9.76 -8.87 8.87
C ILE A 36 -10.66 -8.77 7.63
N PHE A 37 -10.52 -7.67 6.89
CA PHE A 37 -11.27 -7.46 5.65
C PHE A 37 -10.52 -8.08 4.47
N VAL A 38 -11.19 -8.97 3.74
CA VAL A 38 -10.63 -9.64 2.56
C VAL A 38 -11.05 -8.90 1.31
N ALA A 39 -10.09 -8.22 0.66
CA ALA A 39 -10.22 -7.52 -0.61
C ALA A 39 -10.00 -8.46 -1.81
N ASP A 40 -10.60 -9.65 -1.75
CA ASP A 40 -10.42 -10.76 -2.69
C ASP A 40 -11.62 -11.71 -2.61
N GLU A 41 -11.68 -12.71 -3.50
CA GLU A 41 -12.70 -13.75 -3.48
C GLU A 41 -12.22 -14.98 -2.71
N ILE A 42 -12.91 -15.28 -1.61
CA ILE A 42 -12.67 -16.45 -0.77
C ILE A 42 -13.85 -17.41 -0.87
N ASP A 43 -13.55 -18.64 -1.25
CA ASP A 43 -14.52 -19.73 -1.25
C ASP A 43 -14.56 -20.39 0.13
N ALA A 44 -15.54 -20.00 0.93
CA ALA A 44 -15.74 -20.54 2.28
C ALA A 44 -16.13 -22.03 2.28
N SER A 45 -16.50 -22.63 1.14
CA SER A 45 -16.78 -24.07 1.06
C SER A 45 -15.51 -24.92 1.12
N GLN A 46 -14.38 -24.35 0.71
CA GLN A 46 -13.11 -25.08 0.66
C GLN A 46 -12.33 -24.95 1.96
N ILE A 47 -12.58 -23.88 2.73
CA ILE A 47 -11.69 -23.46 3.83
C ILE A 47 -12.49 -22.84 4.96
N THR A 48 -12.33 -23.39 6.17
CA THR A 48 -12.85 -22.77 7.39
C THR A 48 -12.14 -21.45 7.66
N ILE A 49 -12.90 -20.35 7.70
CA ILE A 49 -12.38 -19.01 8.02
C ILE A 49 -12.88 -18.59 9.41
N PRO A 50 -12.04 -17.92 10.22
CA PRO A 50 -12.48 -17.32 11.49
C PRO A 50 -13.61 -16.31 11.27
N GLU A 51 -14.50 -16.15 12.25
CA GLU A 51 -15.69 -15.29 12.15
C GLU A 51 -15.36 -13.81 11.93
N ASN A 52 -14.22 -13.36 12.44
CA ASN A 52 -13.74 -11.99 12.26
C ASN A 52 -13.09 -11.73 10.89
N VAL A 53 -12.98 -12.75 10.03
CA VAL A 53 -12.52 -12.61 8.65
C VAL A 53 -13.71 -12.38 7.73
N ILE A 54 -13.82 -11.17 7.17
CA ILE A 54 -14.98 -10.74 6.39
C ILE A 54 -14.60 -10.52 4.93
N SER A 55 -15.34 -11.15 4.01
CA SER A 55 -15.26 -10.83 2.58
C SER A 55 -15.91 -9.48 2.31
N VAL A 56 -15.12 -8.51 1.84
CA VAL A 56 -15.59 -7.15 1.58
C VAL A 56 -16.67 -7.15 0.51
N LYS A 57 -16.51 -7.94 -0.56
CA LYS A 57 -17.49 -8.08 -1.65
C LYS A 57 -18.90 -8.42 -1.15
N LYS A 58 -19.02 -9.18 -0.05
CA LYS A 58 -20.32 -9.60 0.51
C LYS A 58 -21.02 -8.52 1.34
N ILE A 59 -20.26 -7.56 1.86
CA ILE A 59 -20.79 -6.51 2.77
C ILE A 59 -20.75 -5.11 2.15
N SER A 60 -20.07 -4.95 1.02
CA SER A 60 -19.91 -3.66 0.38
C SER A 60 -21.16 -3.19 -0.34
N ASP A 61 -21.35 -1.88 -0.31
CA ASP A 61 -22.35 -1.11 -1.05
C ASP A 61 -21.83 -0.64 -2.42
N TYR A 62 -20.64 -1.08 -2.85
CA TYR A 62 -20.20 -0.89 -4.23
C TYR A 62 -21.09 -1.69 -5.18
N THR A 63 -21.50 -1.08 -6.28
CA THR A 63 -22.19 -1.78 -7.37
C THR A 63 -21.26 -2.81 -8.02
N ASP A 64 -21.84 -3.83 -8.68
CA ASP A 64 -21.04 -4.83 -9.42
C ASP A 64 -20.13 -4.17 -10.47
N ALA A 65 -20.58 -3.07 -11.08
CA ALA A 65 -19.81 -2.31 -12.05
C ALA A 65 -18.60 -1.62 -11.39
N GLU A 66 -18.79 -0.95 -10.25
CA GLU A 66 -17.69 -0.31 -9.50
C GLU A 66 -16.69 -1.33 -8.98
N TRP A 67 -17.17 -2.44 -8.42
CA TRP A 67 -16.31 -3.52 -7.94
C TRP A 67 -15.46 -4.10 -9.08
N THR A 68 -16.09 -4.38 -10.23
CA THR A 68 -15.41 -4.90 -11.42
C THR A 68 -14.38 -3.91 -11.97
N ASP A 69 -14.74 -2.63 -12.06
CA ASP A 69 -13.84 -1.57 -12.54
C ASP A 69 -12.63 -1.40 -11.60
N MET A 70 -12.87 -1.27 -10.29
CA MET A 70 -11.80 -1.11 -9.29
C MET A 70 -10.86 -2.32 -9.26
N THR A 71 -11.40 -3.55 -9.21
CA THR A 71 -10.58 -4.77 -9.17
C THR A 71 -9.81 -5.04 -10.46
N PHE A 72 -10.27 -4.53 -11.60
CA PHE A 72 -9.55 -4.65 -12.86
C PHE A 72 -8.50 -3.54 -13.04
N LYS A 73 -8.83 -2.27 -12.75
CA LYS A 73 -7.91 -1.16 -13.00
C LYS A 73 -6.80 -1.04 -11.97
N TYR A 74 -7.04 -1.45 -10.73
CA TYR A 74 -6.05 -1.41 -9.67
C TYR A 74 -5.29 -2.73 -9.57
N ASP A 75 -3.99 -2.64 -9.29
CA ASP A 75 -3.24 -3.80 -8.81
C ASP A 75 -3.71 -4.22 -7.41
N LEU A 76 -3.13 -5.31 -6.90
CA LEU A 76 -3.44 -5.85 -5.56
C LEU A 76 -3.35 -4.78 -4.45
N THR A 77 -2.26 -4.00 -4.45
CA THR A 77 -1.95 -3.05 -3.39
C THR A 77 -2.87 -1.83 -3.51
N GLU A 78 -3.00 -1.30 -4.73
CA GLU A 78 -3.90 -0.20 -5.07
C GLU A 78 -5.35 -0.56 -4.70
N PHE A 79 -5.81 -1.78 -4.97
CA PHE A 79 -7.17 -2.19 -4.63
C PHE A 79 -7.38 -2.35 -3.12
N CYS A 80 -6.49 -3.07 -2.42
CA CYS A 80 -6.57 -3.25 -0.97
C CYS A 80 -6.62 -1.90 -0.23
N THR A 81 -5.82 -0.93 -0.67
CA THR A 81 -5.79 0.41 -0.07
C THR A 81 -7.02 1.24 -0.44
N SER A 82 -7.56 1.08 -1.65
CA SER A 82 -8.73 1.85 -2.13
C SER A 82 -10.01 1.67 -1.31
N ILE A 83 -10.17 0.51 -0.67
CA ILE A 83 -11.37 0.17 0.10
C ILE A 83 -11.28 0.52 1.60
N LYS A 84 -10.14 1.04 2.06
CA LYS A 84 -9.92 1.46 3.47
C LYS A 84 -11.01 2.39 4.01
N PRO A 85 -11.49 3.42 3.26
CA PRO A 85 -12.59 4.26 3.71
C PRO A 85 -13.88 3.47 3.98
N PHE A 86 -14.21 2.52 3.09
CA PHE A 86 -15.39 1.67 3.25
C PHE A 86 -15.28 0.81 4.51
N CYS A 87 -14.11 0.22 4.79
CA CYS A 87 -13.90 -0.57 6.01
C CYS A 87 -14.13 0.25 7.28
N PHE A 88 -13.60 1.48 7.35
CA PHE A 88 -13.89 2.40 8.44
C PHE A 88 -15.40 2.67 8.59
N GLN A 89 -16.08 3.00 7.49
CA GLN A 89 -17.52 3.26 7.48
C GLN A 89 -18.33 2.04 7.97
N TYR A 90 -17.96 0.84 7.54
CA TYR A 90 -18.58 -0.40 7.97
C TYR A 90 -18.39 -0.63 9.48
N ILE A 91 -17.18 -0.46 10.00
CA ILE A 91 -16.93 -0.52 11.45
C ILE A 91 -17.79 0.48 12.20
N PHE A 92 -17.85 1.74 11.76
CA PHE A 92 -18.72 2.74 12.40
C PHE A 92 -20.22 2.40 12.31
N SER A 93 -20.67 1.73 11.25
CA SER A 93 -22.05 1.25 11.11
C SER A 93 -22.40 0.15 12.13
N LYS A 94 -21.41 -0.62 12.59
CA LYS A 94 -21.55 -1.63 13.66
C LYS A 94 -21.64 -1.03 15.07
N GLY A 95 -21.55 0.29 15.20
CA GLY A 95 -21.70 1.00 16.48
C GLY A 95 -20.39 1.14 17.26
N TYR A 96 -19.23 1.00 16.61
CA TYR A 96 -17.96 1.37 17.22
C TYR A 96 -17.77 2.89 17.22
N ASP A 97 -17.17 3.40 18.29
CA ASP A 97 -16.88 4.82 18.50
C ASP A 97 -15.52 5.21 17.92
N SER A 98 -14.56 4.28 17.89
CA SER A 98 -13.23 4.48 17.31
C SER A 98 -12.79 3.26 16.52
N ALA A 99 -12.11 3.51 15.41
CA ALA A 99 -11.58 2.49 14.52
C ALA A 99 -10.08 2.74 14.26
N LEU A 100 -9.29 1.67 14.22
CA LEU A 100 -7.84 1.72 13.97
C LEU A 100 -7.49 0.79 12.83
N TYR A 101 -6.89 1.31 11.77
CA TYR A 101 -6.31 0.52 10.72
C TYR A 101 -4.84 0.23 11.01
N PHE A 102 -4.41 -1.01 10.76
CA PHE A 102 -3.01 -1.40 10.67
C PHE A 102 -2.77 -2.23 9.40
N ASP A 103 -1.68 -1.95 8.68
CA ASP A 103 -1.21 -2.81 7.58
C ASP A 103 -0.97 -4.25 8.08
N PRO A 104 -1.25 -5.28 7.27
CA PRO A 104 -1.28 -6.66 7.74
C PRO A 104 0.09 -7.21 8.15
N ASP A 105 1.18 -6.60 7.69
CA ASP A 105 2.56 -6.90 8.05
C ASP A 105 3.12 -6.03 9.18
N ILE A 106 2.24 -5.45 9.99
CA ILE A 106 2.60 -4.83 11.26
C ILE A 106 2.58 -5.85 12.40
N CYS A 107 3.52 -5.70 13.35
CA CYS A 107 3.47 -6.38 14.64
C CYS A 107 3.46 -5.35 15.78
N ILE A 108 2.59 -5.57 16.78
CA ILE A 108 2.52 -4.76 18.00
C ILE A 108 3.51 -5.28 19.05
N PHE A 109 4.29 -4.37 19.64
CA PHE A 109 5.35 -4.65 20.61
C PHE A 109 5.07 -4.09 22.01
N SER A 110 4.19 -3.09 22.14
CA SER A 110 3.73 -2.54 23.41
C SER A 110 2.30 -1.97 23.30
N PRO A 111 1.64 -1.61 24.42
CA PRO A 111 0.28 -1.08 24.39
C PRO A 111 0.12 0.16 23.51
N ILE A 112 -0.99 0.26 22.78
CA ILE A 112 -1.31 1.41 21.92
C ILE A 112 -2.06 2.53 22.67
N THR A 113 -1.85 2.65 23.98
CA THR A 113 -2.61 3.55 24.87
C THR A 113 -2.59 5.00 24.39
N GLU A 114 -1.43 5.51 23.96
CA GLU A 114 -1.32 6.88 23.45
C GLU A 114 -2.26 7.13 22.26
N ILE A 115 -2.40 6.17 21.33
CA ILE A 115 -3.33 6.29 20.20
C ILE A 115 -4.77 6.39 20.70
N LEU A 116 -5.14 5.54 21.65
CA LEU A 116 -6.50 5.50 22.18
C LEU A 116 -6.87 6.79 22.90
N GLU A 117 -5.96 7.33 23.71
CA GLU A 117 -6.13 8.61 24.41
C GLU A 117 -6.31 9.78 23.44
N LYS A 118 -5.51 9.83 22.36
CA LYS A 118 -5.68 10.87 21.32
C LYS A 118 -7.01 10.75 20.60
N LEU A 119 -7.49 9.54 20.36
CA LEU A 119 -8.81 9.33 19.76
C LEU A 119 -9.99 9.68 20.68
N GLU A 120 -9.78 9.98 21.97
CA GLU A 120 -10.84 10.52 22.83
C GLU A 120 -11.12 12.00 22.53
N THR A 121 -10.13 12.72 22.03
CA THR A 121 -10.17 14.18 21.80
C THR A 121 -10.21 14.53 20.32
N TYR A 122 -9.36 13.90 19.51
CA TYR A 122 -9.19 14.17 18.08
C TYR A 122 -10.04 13.24 17.21
N ASP A 123 -10.38 13.71 16.01
CA ASP A 123 -11.19 12.97 15.05
C ASP A 123 -10.35 12.01 14.20
N VAL A 124 -9.12 12.42 13.88
CA VAL A 124 -8.16 11.64 13.09
C VAL A 124 -6.81 11.64 13.79
N VAL A 125 -6.17 10.47 13.86
CA VAL A 125 -4.84 10.27 14.42
C VAL A 125 -3.96 9.59 13.38
N LEU A 126 -2.85 10.24 13.03
CA LEU A 126 -1.86 9.76 12.05
C LEU A 126 -0.46 9.76 12.66
N THR A 127 0.47 9.11 11.96
CA THR A 127 1.91 9.15 12.25
C THR A 127 2.67 9.63 11.01
N PRO A 128 3.75 10.40 11.16
CA PRO A 128 4.50 10.88 10.02
C PRO A 128 5.35 9.76 9.39
N GLN A 129 5.74 9.93 8.13
CA GLN A 129 6.63 9.02 7.42
C GLN A 129 8.05 9.03 8.03
N VAL A 130 8.52 10.21 8.44
CA VAL A 130 9.77 10.48 9.19
C VAL A 130 9.49 11.49 10.30
N SER A 131 10.28 11.45 11.37
CA SER A 131 10.07 12.27 12.57
C SER A 131 11.15 13.32 12.81
N GLY A 132 12.32 13.21 12.15
CA GLY A 132 13.43 14.16 12.24
C GLY A 132 13.28 15.38 11.30
N ILE A 133 13.99 16.46 11.61
CA ILE A 133 14.20 17.61 10.73
C ILE A 133 15.62 17.46 10.16
N HIS A 134 15.74 16.66 9.10
CA HIS A 134 17.02 16.29 8.52
C HIS A 134 17.66 17.45 7.75
N ILE A 135 18.64 18.13 8.35
CA ILE A 135 19.46 19.14 7.65
C ILE A 135 20.26 18.48 6.51
N ASN A 136 20.78 17.28 6.78
CA ASN A 136 21.48 16.45 5.82
C ASN A 136 20.76 15.11 5.75
N TYR A 137 19.92 14.93 4.72
CA TYR A 137 19.17 13.70 4.54
C TYR A 137 20.10 12.51 4.23
N THR A 138 20.08 11.48 5.07
CA THR A 138 20.93 10.28 4.97
C THR A 138 20.15 9.00 4.69
N GLY A 139 18.85 9.09 4.42
CA GLY A 139 18.03 7.93 4.11
C GLY A 139 18.38 7.27 2.78
N GLU A 140 18.11 5.98 2.68
CA GLU A 140 18.46 5.16 1.51
C GLU A 140 17.53 5.39 0.31
N HIS A 141 16.30 5.84 0.59
CA HIS A 141 15.40 6.34 -0.44
C HIS A 141 15.70 7.81 -0.70
N PRO A 142 15.77 8.27 -1.96
CA PRO A 142 16.05 9.68 -2.20
C PRO A 142 14.94 10.55 -1.60
N GLU A 143 15.29 11.68 -1.01
CA GLU A 143 14.35 12.55 -0.28
C GLU A 143 13.10 12.94 -1.09
N TRP A 144 13.26 13.17 -2.40
CA TRP A 144 12.12 13.46 -3.29
C TRP A 144 11.07 12.34 -3.31
N ALA A 145 11.44 11.09 -3.01
CA ALA A 145 10.50 9.98 -2.92
C ALA A 145 9.48 10.20 -1.80
N MET A 146 9.87 10.88 -0.71
CA MET A 146 8.95 11.24 0.38
C MET A 146 7.89 12.23 -0.11
N ASN A 147 8.30 13.23 -0.90
CA ASN A 147 7.38 14.23 -1.46
C ASN A 147 6.29 13.63 -2.36
N VAL A 148 6.61 12.55 -3.07
CA VAL A 148 5.66 11.89 -3.99
C VAL A 148 4.91 10.73 -3.36
N ASN A 149 5.44 10.08 -2.33
CA ASN A 149 4.76 8.97 -1.64
C ASN A 149 3.84 9.46 -0.49
N GLY A 150 4.07 10.68 0.04
CA GLY A 150 3.27 11.28 1.11
C GLY A 150 4.05 11.49 2.41
N ILE A 151 3.58 12.45 3.23
CA ILE A 151 4.24 12.85 4.48
C ILE A 151 3.78 12.05 5.71
N PHE A 152 2.67 11.31 5.57
CA PHE A 152 2.16 10.39 6.59
C PHE A 152 2.40 8.94 6.19
N ASN A 153 2.59 8.07 7.18
CA ASN A 153 2.67 6.63 6.97
C ASN A 153 1.30 5.99 7.24
N LEU A 154 0.63 5.52 6.20
CA LEU A 154 -0.72 4.96 6.25
C LEU A 154 -0.79 3.46 6.43
N GLY A 155 0.35 2.86 6.81
CA GLY A 155 0.34 1.59 7.52
C GLY A 155 -0.37 1.67 8.87
N PHE A 156 -0.62 2.87 9.39
CA PHE A 156 -1.54 3.10 10.50
C PHE A 156 -2.45 4.30 10.23
N CYS A 157 -3.71 4.20 10.64
CA CYS A 157 -4.65 5.32 10.66
C CYS A 157 -5.70 5.10 11.76
N GLY A 158 -5.85 6.06 12.67
CA GLY A 158 -6.89 6.05 13.69
C GLY A 158 -7.98 7.07 13.36
N MET A 159 -9.25 6.70 13.50
CA MET A 159 -10.37 7.63 13.36
C MET A 159 -11.41 7.42 14.45
N ARG A 160 -11.94 8.52 15.01
CA ARG A 160 -13.13 8.52 15.87
C ARG A 160 -14.37 8.74 15.02
N LYS A 161 -15.48 8.09 15.35
CA LYS A 161 -16.77 8.25 14.69
C LYS A 161 -17.37 9.62 15.03
N THR A 162 -17.13 10.60 14.18
CA THR A 162 -17.74 11.94 14.26
C THR A 162 -18.25 12.38 12.90
N PRO A 163 -19.10 13.42 12.83
CA PRO A 163 -19.55 13.97 11.54
C PRO A 163 -18.39 14.38 10.63
N ILE A 164 -17.27 14.85 11.21
CA ILE A 164 -16.07 15.25 10.48
C ILE A 164 -15.38 14.03 9.88
N SER A 165 -15.11 13.00 10.69
CA SER A 165 -14.52 11.75 10.17
C SER A 165 -15.38 11.10 9.09
N GLN A 166 -16.71 11.13 9.22
CA GLN A 166 -17.60 10.63 8.18
C GLN A 166 -17.47 11.43 6.88
N LYS A 167 -17.38 12.77 6.95
CA LYS A 167 -17.14 13.62 5.78
C LYS A 167 -15.79 13.33 5.12
N ILE A 168 -14.74 13.11 5.91
CA ILE A 168 -13.40 12.73 5.41
C ILE A 168 -13.48 11.37 4.71
N LEU A 169 -14.13 10.39 5.33
CA LEU A 169 -14.28 9.05 4.74
C LEU A 169 -15.04 9.08 3.42
N SER A 170 -16.14 9.82 3.33
CA SER A 170 -16.86 10.02 2.06
C SER A 170 -16.00 10.75 1.03
N TRP A 171 -15.28 11.80 1.43
CA TRP A 171 -14.35 12.50 0.57
C TRP A 171 -13.29 11.56 0.02
N TRP A 172 -12.57 10.84 0.88
CA TRP A 172 -11.50 9.92 0.53
C TRP A 172 -11.99 8.79 -0.37
N ARG A 173 -13.13 8.17 -0.01
CA ARG A 173 -13.76 7.09 -0.79
C ARG A 173 -14.01 7.46 -2.24
N GLU A 174 -14.53 8.66 -2.51
CA GLU A 174 -14.81 9.11 -3.87
C GLU A 174 -13.54 9.33 -4.71
N ARG A 175 -12.42 9.72 -4.08
CA ARG A 175 -11.13 9.83 -4.78
C ARG A 175 -10.56 8.44 -5.06
N LEU A 176 -10.51 7.58 -4.04
CA LEU A 176 -9.91 6.25 -4.17
C LEU A 176 -10.67 5.33 -5.13
N LYS A 177 -11.93 5.63 -5.43
CA LYS A 177 -12.64 4.99 -6.55
C LYS A 177 -11.89 5.14 -7.87
N ASN A 178 -11.24 6.28 -8.14
CA ASN A 178 -10.63 6.57 -9.44
C ASN A 178 -9.14 6.95 -9.41
N GLU A 179 -8.59 7.27 -8.25
CA GLU A 179 -7.25 7.89 -8.09
C GLU A 179 -6.46 7.20 -6.95
N CYS A 180 -6.56 5.87 -6.83
CA CYS A 180 -5.80 5.06 -5.86
C CYS A 180 -4.58 4.37 -6.50
N PHE A 181 -3.99 5.00 -7.52
CA PHE A 181 -2.85 4.44 -8.24
C PHE A 181 -1.51 4.71 -7.55
N VAL A 182 -0.50 3.92 -7.90
CA VAL A 182 0.90 4.29 -7.75
C VAL A 182 1.32 5.05 -9.02
N ASP A 183 1.09 6.36 -9.05
CA ASP A 183 1.48 7.23 -10.16
C ASP A 183 2.08 8.56 -9.70
N ARG A 184 3.38 8.53 -9.45
CA ARG A 184 4.17 9.70 -9.04
C ARG A 184 4.16 10.84 -10.06
N SER A 185 3.79 10.61 -11.32
CA SER A 185 3.81 11.64 -12.36
C SER A 185 2.66 12.66 -12.24
N VAL A 186 1.60 12.28 -11.52
CA VAL A 186 0.44 13.13 -11.21
C VAL A 186 0.25 13.34 -9.71
N GLY A 187 1.15 12.79 -8.90
CA GLY A 187 1.10 12.93 -7.45
C GLY A 187 0.15 11.94 -6.78
N ASP A 188 -0.08 10.77 -7.38
CA ASP A 188 -0.82 9.67 -6.77
C ASP A 188 0.14 8.68 -6.10
N PHE A 189 -0.19 8.30 -4.86
CA PHE A 189 0.45 7.18 -4.19
C PHE A 189 -0.57 6.54 -3.25
N THR A 190 -1.39 5.68 -3.86
CA THR A 190 -2.48 4.94 -3.23
C THR A 190 -3.40 5.85 -2.41
N ASP A 191 -3.94 5.30 -1.34
CA ASP A 191 -4.72 5.98 -0.32
C ASP A 191 -3.91 7.00 0.50
N GLN A 192 -2.58 6.79 0.62
CA GLN A 192 -1.73 7.52 1.56
C GLN A 192 -1.58 9.00 1.21
N LYS A 193 -1.31 9.30 -0.07
CA LYS A 193 -1.00 10.67 -0.51
C LYS A 193 -2.12 11.67 -0.25
N TRP A 194 -3.36 11.19 -0.21
CA TRP A 194 -4.54 11.99 0.12
C TRP A 194 -4.50 12.53 1.54
N MET A 195 -3.78 11.89 2.46
CA MET A 195 -3.73 12.36 3.84
C MET A 195 -2.88 13.62 4.02
N ASP A 196 -2.02 13.96 3.05
CA ASP A 196 -1.25 15.20 3.04
C ASP A 196 -2.14 16.47 3.04
N TRP A 197 -3.41 16.33 2.66
CA TRP A 197 -4.38 17.42 2.66
C TRP A 197 -4.95 17.71 4.06
N LEU A 198 -4.95 16.71 4.96
CA LEU A 198 -5.64 16.82 6.24
C LEU A 198 -5.15 17.96 7.14
N PRO A 199 -3.84 18.27 7.25
CA PRO A 199 -3.38 19.41 8.05
C PRO A 199 -4.04 20.73 7.64
N ALA A 200 -4.21 20.97 6.34
CA ALA A 200 -4.83 22.18 5.82
C ALA A 200 -6.36 22.15 5.94
N LEU A 201 -6.98 20.98 5.81
CA LEU A 201 -8.45 20.83 5.86
C LEU A 201 -9.01 20.80 7.29
N LEU A 202 -8.23 20.31 8.25
CA LEU A 202 -8.68 20.00 9.61
C LEU A 202 -8.03 20.89 10.68
N GLY A 203 -6.85 21.44 10.41
CA GLY A 203 -6.06 22.12 11.42
C GLY A 203 -5.70 21.22 12.61
N ASN A 204 -5.23 21.85 13.68
CA ASN A 204 -4.77 21.15 14.89
C ASN A 204 -5.90 20.77 15.85
N GLU A 205 -7.16 21.13 15.57
CA GLU A 205 -8.30 20.83 16.44
C GLU A 205 -8.85 19.41 16.22
N HIS A 206 -8.77 18.92 14.98
CA HIS A 206 -9.37 17.64 14.59
C HIS A 206 -8.33 16.56 14.24
N LEU A 207 -7.14 16.96 13.79
CA LEU A 207 -6.05 16.05 13.45
C LEU A 207 -4.97 16.08 14.52
N TYR A 208 -4.60 14.90 15.03
CA TYR A 208 -3.38 14.73 15.81
C TYR A 208 -2.34 13.88 15.06
N VAL A 209 -1.11 14.38 15.02
CA VAL A 209 0.02 13.65 14.43
C VAL A 209 0.92 13.16 15.55
N ILE A 210 0.89 11.86 15.83
CA ILE A 210 1.74 11.25 16.86
C ILE A 210 3.16 11.15 16.33
N LYS A 211 4.11 11.80 17.03
CA LYS A 211 5.55 11.82 16.70
C LYS A 211 6.37 10.85 17.56
N ASN A 212 5.73 9.83 18.13
CA ASN A 212 6.37 8.74 18.86
C ASN A 212 7.21 7.89 17.89
N LEU A 213 8.52 7.78 18.13
CA LEU A 213 9.46 7.06 17.25
C LEU A 213 9.18 5.56 17.19
N GLY A 214 8.57 5.01 18.23
CA GLY A 214 8.17 3.61 18.31
C GLY A 214 6.92 3.25 17.50
N MET A 215 6.27 4.21 16.85
CA MET A 215 5.12 3.96 15.98
C MET A 215 5.52 4.01 14.51
N ASN A 216 5.02 3.06 13.73
CA ASN A 216 5.24 3.01 12.29
C ASN A 216 6.72 3.00 11.89
N MET A 217 7.54 2.35 12.72
CA MET A 217 8.93 2.09 12.39
C MET A 217 8.96 1.13 11.20
N ALA A 218 9.60 1.54 10.12
CA ALA A 218 9.50 0.92 8.83
C ALA A 218 10.78 1.14 8.02
N PRO A 219 11.02 0.36 6.97
CA PRO A 219 12.22 0.46 6.15
C PRO A 219 12.62 1.87 5.67
N TRP A 220 11.65 2.73 5.38
CA TRP A 220 11.90 4.10 4.94
C TRP A 220 12.27 5.09 6.06
N ASN A 221 12.29 4.64 7.33
CA ASN A 221 12.72 5.46 8.47
C ASN A 221 13.72 4.75 9.39
N TYR A 222 14.27 3.60 9.01
CA TYR A 222 15.34 2.95 9.79
C TYR A 222 16.62 3.81 9.89
N PHE A 223 16.89 4.64 8.88
CA PHE A 223 18.05 5.55 8.89
C PHE A 223 18.02 6.54 10.05
N GLU A 224 16.83 6.98 10.51
CA GLU A 224 16.69 7.94 11.61
C GLU A 224 16.38 7.25 12.95
N ARG A 225 16.01 5.96 12.97
CA ARG A 225 15.51 5.27 14.18
C ARG A 225 16.40 4.11 14.59
N GLU A 226 16.84 4.11 15.84
CA GLU A 226 17.67 3.06 16.44
C GLU A 226 16.91 2.35 17.56
N LEU A 227 16.93 1.01 17.52
CA LEU A 227 16.40 0.16 18.60
C LEU A 227 17.45 -0.13 19.67
N PHE A 228 17.02 -0.13 20.92
CA PHE A 228 17.85 -0.56 22.04
C PHE A 228 16.98 -1.14 23.18
N LEU A 229 17.62 -1.86 24.10
CA LEU A 229 16.94 -2.41 25.29
C LEU A 229 17.18 -1.51 26.49
N LYS A 230 16.11 -1.21 27.24
CA LYS A 230 16.17 -0.47 28.51
C LYS A 230 15.09 -1.00 29.45
N ASP A 231 15.49 -1.40 30.65
CA ASP A 231 14.58 -1.92 31.69
C ASP A 231 13.64 -3.03 31.20
N GLY A 232 14.15 -3.92 30.34
CA GLY A 232 13.39 -5.03 29.75
C GLY A 232 12.42 -4.64 28.62
N ASN A 233 12.35 -3.36 28.25
CA ASN A 233 11.55 -2.85 27.15
C ASN A 233 12.42 -2.60 25.90
N ILE A 234 11.81 -2.72 24.73
CA ILE A 234 12.40 -2.30 23.47
C ILE A 234 12.08 -0.82 23.29
N MET A 235 13.11 0.00 23.20
CA MET A 235 13.03 1.45 23.06
C MET A 235 13.55 1.88 21.69
N VAL A 236 13.14 3.08 21.27
CA VAL A 236 13.53 3.73 20.03
C VAL A 236 14.05 5.12 20.35
N ARG A 237 15.20 5.47 19.79
CA ARG A 237 15.74 6.83 19.81
C ARG A 237 16.13 7.27 18.40
N PHE A 238 16.44 8.54 18.22
CA PHE A 238 17.04 8.99 16.97
C PHE A 238 18.45 8.41 16.83
N ARG A 239 18.74 7.85 15.65
CA ARG A 239 20.09 7.48 15.21
C ARG A 239 20.89 8.71 14.76
N THR A 240 20.16 9.74 14.36
CA THR A 240 20.63 11.05 13.90
C THR A 240 20.60 12.07 15.04
N ASN A 241 21.19 13.25 14.83
CA ASN A 241 21.27 14.30 15.86
C ASN A 241 20.01 15.20 15.93
N ASP A 242 18.85 14.68 15.52
CA ASP A 242 17.59 15.43 15.51
C ASP A 242 17.08 15.77 16.92
N ASN A 243 17.24 14.83 17.86
CA ASN A 243 16.96 15.04 19.28
C ASN A 243 17.67 13.99 20.15
N GLU A 244 18.69 14.40 20.89
CA GLU A 244 19.54 13.51 21.70
C GLU A 244 18.85 12.92 22.94
N THR A 245 17.72 13.50 23.36
CA THR A 245 17.03 13.13 24.60
C THR A 245 15.75 12.34 24.36
N LYS A 246 15.29 12.24 23.12
CA LYS A 246 14.03 11.56 22.79
C LYS A 246 14.23 10.04 22.78
N GLU A 247 13.58 9.39 23.72
CA GLU A 247 13.43 7.94 23.77
C GLU A 247 11.94 7.63 23.89
N ASP A 248 11.43 6.78 23.00
CA ASP A 248 10.06 6.27 23.06
C ASP A 248 10.07 4.74 23.09
N GLN A 249 9.05 4.10 23.68
CA GLN A 249 8.93 2.66 23.62
C GLN A 249 8.53 2.21 22.21
N LEU A 250 9.09 1.10 21.70
CA LEU A 250 8.62 0.49 20.45
C LEU A 250 7.17 0.03 20.61
N VAL A 251 6.26 0.64 19.85
CA VAL A 251 4.83 0.33 19.86
C VAL A 251 4.48 -0.64 18.75
N PHE A 252 4.84 -0.32 17.52
CA PHE A 252 4.61 -1.23 16.40
C PHE A 252 5.59 -0.98 15.24
N LEU A 253 5.99 -2.08 14.60
CA LEU A 253 6.94 -2.10 13.50
C LEU A 253 6.26 -2.68 12.27
N HIS A 254 6.42 -2.00 11.13
CA HIS A 254 5.91 -2.40 9.82
C HIS A 254 6.97 -3.18 9.06
N PHE A 255 6.77 -4.49 8.92
CA PHE A 255 7.69 -5.41 8.23
C PHE A 255 7.51 -5.36 6.70
N ALA A 256 7.36 -4.15 6.15
CA ALA A 256 7.13 -3.92 4.72
C ALA A 256 8.20 -4.59 3.86
N GLY A 257 7.77 -5.34 2.85
CA GLY A 257 8.67 -5.87 1.83
C GLY A 257 9.54 -7.05 2.27
N TYR A 258 9.28 -7.67 3.43
CA TYR A 258 9.92 -8.92 3.83
C TYR A 258 9.37 -10.13 3.07
N ASP A 259 10.19 -11.18 2.97
CA ASP A 259 9.79 -12.47 2.42
C ASP A 259 9.28 -13.40 3.52
N TYR A 260 7.98 -13.32 3.81
CA TYR A 260 7.35 -14.11 4.87
C TYR A 260 7.50 -15.63 4.68
N GLY A 261 7.60 -16.10 3.43
CA GLY A 261 7.84 -17.52 3.14
C GLY A 261 9.23 -17.97 3.60
N LYS A 262 10.25 -17.11 3.47
CA LYS A 262 11.59 -17.34 4.01
C LYS A 262 11.66 -17.13 5.52
N MET A 263 10.96 -16.14 6.06
CA MET A 263 10.89 -15.91 7.51
C MET A 263 10.31 -17.12 8.24
N LYS A 264 9.29 -17.77 7.65
CA LYS A 264 8.73 -19.04 8.15
C LYS A 264 9.77 -20.17 8.23
N GLN A 265 10.85 -20.09 7.45
CA GLN A 265 11.98 -21.03 7.46
C GLN A 265 13.14 -20.57 8.34
N GLY A 266 12.97 -19.48 9.11
CA GLY A 266 14.04 -18.89 9.93
C GLY A 266 15.00 -18.00 9.15
N ILE A 267 14.66 -17.61 7.91
CA ILE A 267 15.54 -16.82 7.05
C ILE A 267 14.98 -15.40 6.88
N ILE A 268 15.73 -14.41 7.36
CA ILE A 268 15.40 -13.01 7.13
C ILE A 268 15.82 -12.62 5.70
N SER A 269 14.86 -12.19 4.89
CA SER A 269 15.09 -11.73 3.52
C SER A 269 14.06 -10.66 3.16
N ARG A 270 14.49 -9.63 2.43
CA ARG A 270 13.65 -8.51 1.97
C ARG A 270 13.58 -8.53 0.44
N LYS A 271 12.38 -8.47 -0.13
CA LYS A 271 12.11 -8.57 -1.58
C LYS A 271 11.96 -7.22 -2.28
N ARG A 272 11.48 -6.20 -1.57
CA ARG A 272 10.91 -4.99 -2.21
C ARG A 272 11.65 -3.68 -1.90
N ILE A 273 12.70 -3.72 -1.08
CA ILE A 273 13.35 -2.52 -0.58
C ILE A 273 14.83 -2.62 -0.88
N GLU A 274 15.20 -1.89 -1.92
CA GLU A 274 16.54 -1.92 -2.49
C GLU A 274 17.46 -0.94 -1.74
N ASN A 275 18.73 -1.32 -1.56
CA ASN A 275 19.80 -0.51 -0.93
C ASN A 275 19.56 -0.13 0.54
N LEU A 276 18.61 -0.78 1.22
CA LEU A 276 18.38 -0.57 2.65
C LEU A 276 19.62 -0.99 3.44
N GLY A 277 20.05 -0.14 4.38
CA GLY A 277 21.16 -0.45 5.27
C GLY A 277 20.93 -1.74 6.07
N GLU A 278 22.04 -2.41 6.40
CA GLU A 278 22.03 -3.45 7.41
C GLU A 278 22.14 -2.78 8.79
N TYR A 279 21.03 -2.80 9.53
CA TYR A 279 20.94 -2.25 10.88
C TYR A 279 20.89 -3.41 11.87
N GLU A 280 21.98 -3.62 12.61
CA GLU A 280 22.09 -4.75 13.54
C GLU A 280 21.05 -4.68 14.66
N ASP A 281 20.70 -3.47 15.11
CA ASP A 281 19.71 -3.23 16.16
C ASP A 281 18.30 -3.72 15.77
N LEU A 282 18.00 -3.82 14.48
CA LEU A 282 16.71 -4.36 14.01
C LEU A 282 16.51 -5.83 14.39
N LYS A 283 17.59 -6.59 14.64
CA LYS A 283 17.51 -8.00 15.06
C LYS A 283 16.63 -8.18 16.29
N ILE A 284 16.66 -7.21 17.22
CA ILE A 284 15.84 -7.20 18.45
C ILE A 284 14.36 -7.41 18.12
N ALA A 285 13.84 -6.72 17.10
CA ALA A 285 12.43 -6.80 16.71
C ALA A 285 12.18 -7.86 15.62
N THR A 286 13.09 -8.05 14.66
CA THR A 286 12.90 -9.01 13.58
C THR A 286 12.90 -10.45 14.06
N ASP A 287 13.70 -10.79 15.07
CA ASP A 287 13.75 -12.16 15.61
C ASP A 287 12.44 -12.50 16.34
N ILE A 288 11.86 -11.53 17.07
CA ILE A 288 10.55 -11.67 17.72
C ILE A 288 9.47 -11.96 16.66
N TYR A 289 9.42 -11.15 15.61
CA TYR A 289 8.42 -11.32 14.56
C TYR A 289 8.60 -12.61 13.77
N MET A 290 9.83 -12.98 13.45
CA MET A 290 10.16 -14.25 12.81
C MET A 290 9.69 -15.44 13.66
N ASN A 291 9.97 -15.43 14.96
CA ASN A 291 9.50 -16.47 15.88
C ASN A 291 7.97 -16.52 15.95
N LEU A 292 7.29 -15.38 15.86
CA LEU A 292 5.83 -15.32 15.81
C LEU A 292 5.27 -15.93 14.51
N ILE A 293 5.92 -15.70 13.37
CA ILE A 293 5.61 -16.34 12.08
C ILE A 293 5.82 -17.85 12.17
N ILE A 294 6.97 -18.31 12.66
CA ILE A 294 7.30 -19.74 12.79
C ILE A 294 6.27 -20.44 13.69
N LYS A 295 5.94 -19.85 14.85
CA LYS A 295 4.94 -20.40 15.78
C LYS A 295 3.53 -20.51 15.16
N ASN A 296 3.22 -19.67 14.16
CA ASN A 296 1.94 -19.65 13.47
C ASN A 296 2.03 -20.19 12.03
N ALA A 297 3.05 -20.98 11.71
CA ALA A 297 3.30 -21.46 10.34
C ALA A 297 2.09 -22.16 9.71
N GLU A 298 1.31 -22.92 10.48
CA GLU A 298 0.09 -23.58 10.00
C GLU A 298 -0.96 -22.59 9.49
N LYS A 299 -1.13 -21.45 10.17
CA LYS A 299 -2.02 -20.38 9.73
C LYS A 299 -1.53 -19.77 8.41
N PHE A 300 -0.21 -19.64 8.24
CA PHE A 300 0.37 -19.14 6.99
C PHE A 300 0.16 -20.12 5.85
N ASP A 301 0.45 -21.39 6.08
CA ASP A 301 0.43 -22.42 5.03
C ASP A 301 -0.97 -22.69 4.50
N LYS A 302 -1.98 -22.45 5.33
CA LYS A 302 -3.38 -22.49 4.92
C LYS A 302 -3.72 -21.46 3.83
N PHE A 303 -3.13 -20.27 3.89
CA PHE A 303 -3.52 -19.13 3.04
C PHE A 303 -2.47 -18.74 1.99
N LEU A 304 -1.19 -18.79 2.33
CA LEU A 304 -0.07 -18.31 1.51
C LEU A 304 -0.04 -18.87 0.07
N PRO A 305 -0.40 -20.14 -0.20
CA PRO A 305 -0.42 -20.68 -1.56
C PRO A 305 -1.55 -20.15 -2.45
N MET A 306 -2.57 -19.52 -1.87
CA MET A 306 -3.70 -19.00 -2.63
C MET A 306 -3.27 -17.90 -3.59
N LYS A 307 -3.82 -17.94 -4.81
CA LYS A 307 -3.60 -16.90 -5.82
C LYS A 307 -4.67 -15.83 -5.71
N TYR A 308 -4.26 -14.56 -5.73
CA TYR A 308 -5.18 -13.42 -5.79
C TYR A 308 -6.15 -13.56 -6.97
N THR A 309 -7.45 -13.45 -6.75
CA THR A 309 -8.47 -13.75 -7.78
C THR A 309 -8.36 -12.82 -8.98
N TYR A 310 -8.10 -11.53 -8.75
CA TYR A 310 -8.10 -10.51 -9.81
C TYR A 310 -6.74 -10.36 -10.50
N ALA A 311 -5.86 -11.35 -10.39
CA ALA A 311 -4.54 -11.33 -11.05
C ALA A 311 -4.55 -11.85 -12.50
N THR A 312 -5.60 -12.56 -12.90
CA THR A 312 -5.67 -13.25 -14.20
C THR A 312 -6.99 -13.03 -14.92
N TYR A 313 -6.99 -13.18 -16.24
CA TYR A 313 -8.20 -13.34 -17.04
C TYR A 313 -8.85 -14.72 -16.76
N ASP A 314 -10.08 -14.92 -17.23
CA ASP A 314 -10.84 -16.17 -17.04
C ASP A 314 -10.19 -17.43 -17.65
N ASN A 315 -9.22 -17.26 -18.57
CA ASN A 315 -8.42 -18.35 -19.14
C ASN A 315 -7.09 -18.61 -18.39
N GLY A 316 -6.80 -17.85 -17.32
CA GLY A 316 -5.59 -17.99 -16.52
C GLY A 316 -4.39 -17.15 -16.96
N ASP A 317 -4.49 -16.39 -18.05
CA ASP A 317 -3.42 -15.46 -18.46
C ASP A 317 -3.29 -14.32 -17.44
N ASN A 318 -2.05 -13.88 -17.17
CA ASN A 318 -1.81 -12.79 -16.22
C ASN A 318 -2.32 -11.44 -16.76
N ILE A 319 -2.91 -10.64 -15.87
CA ILE A 319 -3.24 -9.23 -16.11
C ILE A 319 -2.05 -8.39 -15.63
N SER A 320 -1.30 -7.82 -16.57
CA SER A 320 -0.17 -6.93 -16.24
C SER A 320 -0.62 -5.54 -15.82
N SER A 321 0.22 -4.81 -15.08
CA SER A 321 -0.02 -3.39 -14.74
C SER A 321 -0.35 -2.55 -15.98
N PHE A 322 0.34 -2.80 -17.10
CA PHE A 322 0.08 -2.09 -18.36
C PHE A 322 -1.33 -2.36 -18.92
N HIS A 323 -1.82 -3.60 -18.82
CA HIS A 323 -3.20 -3.93 -19.22
C HIS A 323 -4.22 -3.18 -18.37
N ARG A 324 -4.03 -3.15 -17.05
CA ARG A 324 -4.92 -2.45 -16.11
C ARG A 324 -5.01 -0.96 -16.43
N ARG A 325 -3.87 -0.35 -16.73
CA ARG A 325 -3.78 1.08 -17.06
C ARG A 325 -4.34 1.40 -18.46
N LEU A 326 -4.13 0.54 -19.45
CA LEU A 326 -4.80 0.70 -20.75
C LEU A 326 -6.32 0.62 -20.62
N TYR A 327 -6.83 -0.33 -19.83
CA TYR A 327 -8.26 -0.40 -19.51
C TYR A 327 -8.76 0.90 -18.88
N HIS A 328 -8.06 1.43 -17.87
CA HIS A 328 -8.40 2.70 -17.25
C HIS A 328 -8.42 3.87 -18.26
N GLY A 329 -7.43 3.94 -19.15
CA GLY A 329 -7.39 4.96 -20.20
C GLY A 329 -8.58 4.87 -21.16
N LEU A 330 -9.00 3.65 -21.52
CA LEU A 330 -10.17 3.46 -22.37
C LEU A 330 -11.46 3.87 -21.65
N THR A 331 -11.64 3.52 -20.37
CA THR A 331 -12.84 3.91 -19.61
C THR A 331 -12.91 5.43 -19.41
N LEU A 332 -11.78 6.10 -19.13
CA LEU A 332 -11.70 7.56 -19.09
C LEU A 332 -12.08 8.22 -20.42
N SER A 333 -11.81 7.57 -21.55
CA SER A 333 -12.20 8.07 -22.86
C SER A 333 -13.69 7.88 -23.20
N GLY A 334 -14.48 7.35 -22.27
CA GLY A 334 -15.91 7.09 -22.42
C GLY A 334 -16.24 5.73 -23.01
N LYS A 335 -15.26 4.82 -23.18
CA LYS A 335 -15.55 3.47 -23.67
C LYS A 335 -16.17 2.62 -22.57
N ASN A 336 -17.30 2.02 -22.91
CA ASN A 336 -17.92 1.01 -22.06
C ASN A 336 -17.30 -0.37 -22.34
N ILE A 337 -16.50 -0.87 -21.40
CA ILE A 337 -15.89 -2.20 -21.47
C ILE A 337 -16.62 -3.12 -20.50
N THR A 338 -17.47 -3.98 -21.02
CA THR A 338 -18.18 -4.99 -20.25
C THR A 338 -17.30 -6.25 -20.09
N ASN A 339 -17.28 -6.83 -18.89
CA ASN A 339 -16.56 -8.08 -18.58
C ASN A 339 -15.03 -8.04 -18.88
N PRO A 340 -14.27 -7.12 -18.26
CA PRO A 340 -12.86 -6.91 -18.60
C PRO A 340 -11.97 -8.14 -18.28
N PHE A 341 -12.40 -9.00 -17.35
CA PHE A 341 -11.72 -10.27 -17.03
C PHE A 341 -11.93 -11.37 -18.07
N SER A 342 -12.86 -11.23 -19.04
CA SER A 342 -13.18 -12.33 -19.96
C SER A 342 -12.26 -12.39 -21.17
N SER A 343 -11.83 -13.61 -21.53
CA SER A 343 -10.99 -13.90 -22.70
C SER A 343 -11.77 -14.17 -24.00
N LYS A 344 -13.12 -14.07 -23.96
CA LYS A 344 -14.01 -14.33 -25.10
C LYS A 344 -13.81 -13.33 -26.26
N GLU A 345 -14.37 -13.65 -27.42
CA GLU A 345 -14.37 -12.74 -28.57
C GLU A 345 -15.09 -11.42 -28.24
N GLY A 346 -14.58 -10.31 -28.79
CA GLY A 346 -15.15 -8.98 -28.59
C GLY A 346 -14.79 -8.31 -27.26
N THR A 347 -13.99 -8.94 -26.40
CA THR A 347 -13.58 -8.35 -25.11
C THR A 347 -12.29 -7.52 -25.18
N PHE A 348 -11.95 -6.86 -24.08
CA PHE A 348 -10.67 -6.16 -23.91
C PHE A 348 -9.47 -7.10 -24.12
N TYR A 349 -9.51 -8.31 -23.55
CA TYR A 349 -8.47 -9.33 -23.74
C TYR A 349 -8.25 -9.66 -25.21
N ASN A 350 -9.33 -9.92 -25.97
CA ASN A 350 -9.21 -10.24 -27.40
C ASN A 350 -8.58 -9.08 -28.19
N THR A 351 -8.89 -7.84 -27.80
CA THR A 351 -8.32 -6.64 -28.41
C THR A 351 -6.81 -6.57 -28.17
N ILE A 352 -6.35 -6.62 -26.91
CA ILE A 352 -4.91 -6.53 -26.61
C ILE A 352 -4.11 -7.73 -27.14
N LYS A 353 -4.75 -8.91 -27.25
CA LYS A 353 -4.15 -10.11 -27.85
C LYS A 353 -3.82 -9.91 -29.34
N LYS A 354 -4.69 -9.23 -30.10
CA LYS A 354 -4.42 -8.89 -31.52
C LYS A 354 -3.18 -8.01 -31.71
N TYR A 355 -2.78 -7.27 -30.67
CA TYR A 355 -1.59 -6.43 -30.64
C TYR A 355 -0.39 -7.07 -29.93
N ASN A 356 -0.42 -8.41 -29.73
CA ASN A 356 0.67 -9.17 -29.10
C ASN A 356 1.04 -8.71 -27.68
N MET A 357 0.06 -8.21 -26.91
CA MET A 357 0.28 -7.73 -25.54
C MET A 357 0.09 -8.82 -24.48
N ILE A 358 -0.25 -10.04 -24.86
CA ILE A 358 -0.32 -11.20 -23.95
C ILE A 358 1.02 -11.93 -24.01
N ASN A 359 1.71 -12.03 -22.87
CA ASN A 359 3.00 -12.70 -22.75
C ASN A 359 3.02 -13.56 -21.48
N ASN A 360 3.76 -14.67 -21.53
CA ASN A 360 4.01 -15.55 -20.39
C ASN A 360 5.04 -14.97 -19.40
N GLU A 361 5.84 -13.99 -19.84
CA GLU A 361 6.78 -13.29 -18.97
C GLU A 361 6.05 -12.30 -18.05
N ASN A 362 6.47 -12.25 -16.78
CA ASN A 362 5.95 -11.29 -15.82
C ASN A 362 6.68 -9.94 -15.98
N ILE A 363 6.20 -9.12 -16.91
CA ILE A 363 6.75 -7.81 -17.25
C ILE A 363 6.75 -6.86 -16.04
N ASP A 364 5.79 -6.98 -15.12
CA ASP A 364 5.70 -6.15 -13.92
C ASP A 364 6.85 -6.38 -12.93
N LYS A 365 7.56 -7.51 -13.04
CA LYS A 365 8.78 -7.76 -12.26
C LYS A 365 10.02 -7.12 -12.90
N LEU A 366 9.95 -6.64 -14.13
CA LEU A 366 11.09 -6.02 -14.79
C LEU A 366 11.30 -4.61 -14.25
N THR A 367 12.51 -4.32 -13.79
CA THR A 367 12.96 -3.03 -13.28
C THR A 367 14.20 -2.60 -14.04
N GLN A 368 14.64 -1.36 -13.81
CA GLN A 368 15.89 -0.88 -14.40
C GLN A 368 17.11 -1.75 -14.04
N ARG A 369 17.02 -2.58 -12.99
CA ARG A 369 18.13 -3.37 -12.46
C ARG A 369 18.23 -4.78 -13.05
N ASN A 370 17.12 -5.39 -13.45
CA ASN A 370 17.09 -6.74 -14.03
C ASN A 370 16.87 -6.74 -15.55
N ILE A 371 16.67 -5.57 -16.16
CA ILE A 371 16.68 -5.43 -17.61
C ILE A 371 18.15 -5.44 -18.09
N ASP A 372 18.51 -6.48 -18.81
CA ASP A 372 19.83 -6.62 -19.41
C ASP A 372 20.19 -5.44 -20.30
N ASN A 373 21.45 -5.02 -20.19
CA ASN A 373 22.08 -3.97 -21.01
C ASN A 373 21.33 -2.62 -20.97
N ILE A 374 20.67 -2.26 -19.86
CA ILE A 374 19.90 -1.01 -19.79
C ILE A 374 20.73 0.24 -20.11
N GLY A 375 22.01 0.27 -19.73
CA GLY A 375 22.92 1.37 -20.06
C GLY A 375 23.11 1.54 -21.57
N LYS A 376 23.23 0.44 -22.32
CA LYS A 376 23.30 0.46 -23.79
C LYS A 376 21.97 0.91 -24.39
N LYS A 377 20.85 0.38 -23.89
CA LYS A 377 19.50 0.78 -24.33
C LYS A 377 19.25 2.29 -24.13
N ARG A 378 19.62 2.84 -22.97
CA ARG A 378 19.57 4.28 -22.69
C ARG A 378 20.44 5.09 -23.65
N LYS A 379 21.66 4.62 -23.93
CA LYS A 379 22.56 5.27 -24.89
C LYS A 379 21.96 5.30 -26.30
N MET A 380 21.31 4.22 -26.74
CA MET A 380 20.61 4.16 -28.03
C MET A 380 19.46 5.17 -28.11
N ILE A 381 18.63 5.26 -27.06
CA ILE A 381 17.55 6.28 -26.98
C ILE A 381 18.16 7.69 -27.05
N GLY A 382 19.27 7.94 -26.36
CA GLY A 382 19.98 9.22 -26.42
C GLY A 382 20.50 9.55 -27.82
N ILE A 383 20.98 8.55 -28.58
CA ILE A 383 21.39 8.73 -29.99
C ILE A 383 20.16 9.08 -30.84
N MET A 384 19.04 8.38 -30.66
CA MET A 384 17.78 8.67 -31.37
C MET A 384 17.33 10.11 -31.11
N PHE A 385 17.34 10.57 -29.86
CA PHE A 385 16.99 11.95 -29.52
C PHE A 385 17.95 12.98 -30.10
N LYS A 386 19.27 12.69 -30.16
CA LYS A 386 20.25 13.53 -30.85
C LYS A 386 20.00 13.64 -32.34
N CYS A 387 19.66 12.53 -32.99
CA CYS A 387 19.29 12.52 -34.42
C CYS A 387 18.01 13.32 -34.67
N LEU A 388 16.98 13.11 -33.84
CA LEU A 388 15.74 13.87 -33.91
C LEU A 388 15.99 15.37 -33.78
N TYR A 389 16.78 15.79 -32.77
CA TYR A 389 17.16 17.18 -32.56
C TYR A 389 17.82 17.80 -33.80
N ARG A 390 18.78 17.10 -34.42
CA ARG A 390 19.46 17.57 -35.64
C ARG A 390 18.50 17.72 -36.82
N PHE A 391 17.49 16.85 -36.91
CA PHE A 391 16.53 16.86 -38.01
C PHE A 391 15.45 17.95 -37.85
N VAL A 392 14.87 18.10 -36.66
CA VAL A 392 13.73 19.02 -36.45
C VAL A 392 14.13 20.41 -35.96
N GLY A 393 15.36 20.58 -35.48
CA GLY A 393 15.87 21.82 -34.91
C GLY A 393 15.34 22.11 -33.49
N TYR A 394 15.95 23.11 -32.84
CA TYR A 394 15.73 23.41 -31.42
C TYR A 394 14.26 23.61 -31.04
N LYS A 395 13.55 24.52 -31.72
CA LYS A 395 12.16 24.87 -31.38
C LYS A 395 11.24 23.64 -31.40
N ARG A 396 11.29 22.84 -32.48
CA ARG A 396 10.44 21.65 -32.62
C ARG A 396 10.84 20.55 -31.64
N TYR A 397 12.15 20.39 -31.37
CA TYR A 397 12.62 19.42 -30.38
C TYR A 397 12.15 19.77 -28.96
N VAL A 398 12.20 21.05 -28.56
CA VAL A 398 11.68 21.49 -27.26
C VAL A 398 10.18 21.20 -27.15
N LEU A 399 9.40 21.45 -28.20
CA LEU A 399 7.98 21.09 -28.23
C LEU A 399 7.76 19.57 -28.12
N PHE A 400 8.58 18.78 -28.82
CA PHE A 400 8.57 17.32 -28.70
C PHE A 400 8.84 16.87 -27.25
N VAL A 401 9.89 17.38 -26.60
CA VAL A 401 10.20 17.03 -25.21
C VAL A 401 9.06 17.43 -24.27
N LYS A 402 8.45 18.61 -24.45
CA LYS A 402 7.26 19.00 -23.68
C LYS A 402 6.08 18.04 -23.90
N SER A 403 5.91 17.53 -25.12
CA SER A 403 4.87 16.56 -25.43
C SER A 403 5.10 15.18 -24.80
N LEU A 404 6.35 14.80 -24.48
CA LEU A 404 6.68 13.50 -23.87
C LEU A 404 5.99 13.28 -22.52
N TYR A 405 5.61 14.34 -21.81
CA TYR A 405 4.81 14.23 -20.60
C TYR A 405 3.46 13.53 -20.87
N ASN A 406 2.84 13.77 -22.03
CA ASN A 406 1.60 13.10 -22.42
C ASN A 406 1.79 11.63 -22.82
N TYR A 407 3.04 11.13 -22.80
CA TYR A 407 3.36 9.75 -23.15
C TYR A 407 4.06 9.00 -22.00
N CYS A 408 4.19 9.61 -20.81
CA CYS A 408 4.83 8.93 -19.67
C CYS A 408 3.88 7.99 -18.92
N ARG A 409 2.56 8.19 -19.03
CA ARG A 409 1.52 7.41 -18.34
C ARG A 409 0.92 6.34 -19.25
N PRO A 410 0.91 5.06 -18.86
CA PRO A 410 0.39 3.96 -19.69
C PRO A 410 -1.03 4.12 -20.24
N GLU A 411 -1.95 4.71 -19.47
CA GLU A 411 -3.34 5.00 -19.86
C GLU A 411 -3.47 6.00 -21.01
N LEU A 412 -2.41 6.76 -21.33
CA LEU A 412 -2.38 7.63 -22.49
C LEU A 412 -1.97 6.88 -23.78
N HIS A 413 -1.62 5.59 -23.67
CA HIS A 413 -1.23 4.73 -24.79
C HIS A 413 -2.39 3.91 -25.37
N THR A 414 -3.64 4.31 -25.12
CA THR A 414 -4.82 3.66 -25.70
C THR A 414 -4.79 3.62 -27.23
N PHE A 415 -4.12 4.59 -27.86
CA PHE A 415 -3.92 4.64 -29.32
C PHE A 415 -3.23 3.39 -29.90
N LEU A 416 -2.54 2.59 -29.08
CA LEU A 416 -1.93 1.33 -29.51
C LEU A 416 -2.99 0.29 -29.91
N ILE A 417 -4.15 0.32 -29.27
CA ILE A 417 -5.21 -0.69 -29.43
C ILE A 417 -6.53 -0.10 -29.91
N ASP A 418 -6.66 1.22 -29.82
CA ASP A 418 -7.84 1.98 -30.21
C ASP A 418 -7.46 3.09 -31.19
N LYS A 419 -7.76 2.87 -32.46
CA LYS A 419 -7.59 3.88 -33.50
C LYS A 419 -8.82 4.79 -33.45
N LYS A 420 -8.72 5.87 -32.67
CA LYS A 420 -9.68 6.98 -32.78
C LYS A 420 -9.75 7.53 -34.19
#